data_AF-A0A0C2CRG7-F1
#
_entry.id   AF-A0A0C2CRG7-F1
#
_cell.length_a   1.000
_cell.length_b   1.000
_cell.length_c   1.000
_cell.angle_alpha   90.00
_cell.angle_beta   90.00
_cell.angle_gamma   90.00
#
_symmetry.space_group_name_H-M   'P 1'
#
loop_
_entity.id
_entity.type
_entity.pdbx_description
1 polymer ?
#
loop_
_entity_poly.entity_id
_entity_poly.type
_entity_poly.pdbx_seq_one_letter_code
_entity_poly.pdbx_strand_id
1 'polypeptide(L)'
;MPNMDEAGMELATRALAFLIQTSKSYAAELVEKCLDQCLEWLEKCYAEALNTLKINELSKDDRTHSMLLVLNELVRIADATFERIRLEALDIHQTETSIATPIEWLTQPRVANTVESSTARALVAANFSEICGHAKAAAFSCGRSVPVHQTLLELFPRLSAWDQCEPSLCKVMFEHAKNMKRTPEPAVFIFLTLFVKAYKTTVMNEIKQLLGLLFKTGLTK
;
A
#
# COMPACT_ATOMS: atom_id res chain seq x y z
N MET A 1 -2.98 -19.69 21.19
CA MET A 1 -3.85 -18.88 20.31
C MET A 1 -3.66 -19.42 18.89
N PRO A 2 -4.71 -19.51 18.06
CA PRO A 2 -4.54 -19.99 16.69
C PRO A 2 -3.62 -19.01 15.96
N ASN A 3 -2.57 -19.50 15.29
CA ASN A 3 -1.75 -18.68 14.40
C ASN A 3 -2.70 -18.05 13.38
N MET A 4 -2.81 -16.72 13.42
CA MET A 4 -3.55 -15.98 12.39
C MET A 4 -2.71 -16.07 11.12
N ASP A 5 -3.15 -16.90 10.19
CA ASP A 5 -2.49 -17.10 8.90
C ASP A 5 -2.65 -15.86 8.01
N GLU A 6 -1.90 -15.83 6.90
CA GLU A 6 -1.90 -14.73 5.92
C GLU A 6 -3.32 -14.37 5.45
N ALA A 7 -4.17 -15.38 5.28
CA ALA A 7 -5.58 -15.21 4.93
C ALA A 7 -6.38 -14.51 6.04
N GLY A 8 -6.13 -14.82 7.31
CA GLY A 8 -6.73 -14.14 8.45
C GLY A 8 -6.33 -12.66 8.54
N MET A 9 -5.06 -12.35 8.25
CA MET A 9 -4.57 -10.96 8.19
C MET A 9 -5.22 -10.17 7.05
N GLU A 10 -5.30 -10.76 5.86
CA GLU A 10 -5.93 -10.13 4.70
C GLU A 10 -7.43 -9.85 4.95
N LEU A 11 -8.12 -10.79 5.58
CA LEU A 11 -9.54 -10.65 5.94
C LEU A 11 -9.76 -9.51 6.95
N ALA A 12 -8.87 -9.36 7.93
CA ALA A 12 -8.92 -8.28 8.91
C ALA A 12 -8.72 -6.91 8.26
N THR A 13 -7.76 -6.79 7.34
CA THR A 13 -7.53 -5.55 6.57
C THR A 13 -8.74 -5.19 5.72
N ARG A 14 -9.38 -6.17 5.06
CA ARG A 14 -10.62 -5.95 4.31
C ARG A 14 -11.75 -5.47 5.24
N ALA A 15 -11.89 -6.05 6.44
CA ALA A 15 -12.91 -5.61 7.41
C ALA A 15 -12.76 -4.16 7.86
N LEU A 16 -11.51 -3.73 8.07
CA LEU A 16 -11.21 -2.33 8.36
C LEU A 16 -11.62 -1.40 7.21
N ALA A 17 -11.31 -1.77 5.96
CA ALA A 17 -11.71 -0.99 4.78
C ALA A 17 -13.24 -0.84 4.66
N PHE A 18 -14.01 -1.89 4.99
CA PHE A 18 -15.48 -1.83 5.00
C PHE A 18 -16.05 -0.82 5.99
N LEU A 19 -15.54 -0.84 7.22
CA LEU A 19 -16.00 0.04 8.29
C LEU A 19 -15.73 1.51 7.94
N ILE A 20 -14.57 1.79 7.34
CA ILE A 20 -14.20 3.13 6.85
C ILE A 20 -15.11 3.58 5.69
N GLN A 21 -15.49 2.67 4.80
CA GLN A 21 -16.34 2.99 3.65
C GLN A 21 -17.79 3.29 4.07
N THR A 22 -18.33 2.51 5.02
CA THR A 22 -19.74 2.57 5.43
C THR A 22 -20.05 3.69 6.42
N SER A 23 -19.05 4.22 7.12
CA SER A 23 -19.24 5.34 8.06
C SER A 23 -19.60 6.67 7.38
N LYS A 24 -19.52 6.76 6.05
CA LYS A 24 -19.77 8.00 5.27
C LYS A 24 -21.25 8.37 5.08
N SER A 25 -22.23 7.62 5.59
CA SER A 25 -23.65 7.74 5.19
C SER A 25 -24.66 8.30 6.22
N TYR A 26 -24.29 8.91 7.36
CA TYR A 26 -25.28 9.32 8.38
C TYR A 26 -25.05 10.68 9.06
N ALA A 27 -26.10 11.54 9.08
CA ALA A 27 -26.40 12.78 9.83
C ALA A 27 -25.26 13.56 10.54
N ALA A 28 -25.13 14.87 10.30
CA ALA A 28 -23.97 15.72 10.65
C ALA A 28 -23.37 15.62 12.09
N GLU A 29 -24.18 15.50 13.15
CA GLU A 29 -23.66 15.30 14.53
C GLU A 29 -23.19 13.86 14.80
N LEU A 30 -23.77 12.88 14.09
CA LEU A 30 -23.24 11.52 14.02
C LEU A 30 -22.03 11.45 13.09
N VAL A 31 -21.96 12.27 12.03
CA VAL A 31 -20.76 12.39 11.17
C VAL A 31 -19.57 12.83 12.00
N GLU A 32 -19.69 13.87 12.82
CA GLU A 32 -18.55 14.36 13.64
C GLU A 32 -18.07 13.28 14.63
N LYS A 33 -18.98 12.65 15.38
CA LYS A 33 -18.62 11.52 16.26
C LYS A 33 -18.07 10.30 15.50
N CYS A 34 -18.61 10.00 14.32
CA CYS A 34 -18.09 8.95 13.46
C CYS A 34 -16.73 9.32 12.88
N LEU A 35 -16.47 10.59 12.58
CA LEU A 35 -15.18 11.10 12.11
C LEU A 35 -14.13 11.04 13.22
N ASP A 36 -14.47 11.44 14.44
CA ASP A 36 -13.61 11.33 15.63
C ASP A 36 -13.30 9.86 15.92
N GLN A 37 -14.31 9.00 15.87
CA GLN A 37 -14.13 7.56 16.06
C GLN A 37 -13.28 6.94 14.95
N CYS A 38 -13.49 7.36 13.69
CA CYS A 38 -12.66 6.93 12.56
C CYS A 38 -11.22 7.42 12.69
N LEU A 39 -11.01 8.65 13.16
CA LEU A 39 -9.68 9.19 13.44
C LEU A 39 -8.99 8.36 14.52
N GLU A 40 -9.67 8.12 15.65
CA GLU A 40 -9.16 7.30 16.75
C GLU A 40 -8.80 5.89 16.26
N TRP A 41 -9.63 5.28 15.41
CA TRP A 41 -9.33 3.96 14.83
C TRP A 41 -8.13 3.99 13.90
N LEU A 42 -7.99 5.02 13.05
CA LEU A 42 -6.84 5.14 12.15
C LEU A 42 -5.54 5.39 12.93
N GLU A 43 -5.58 6.26 13.94
CA GLU A 43 -4.44 6.50 14.83
C GLU A 43 -4.04 5.24 15.60
N LYS A 44 -5.02 4.49 16.13
CA LYS A 44 -4.77 3.20 16.77
C LYS A 44 -4.19 2.18 15.80
N CYS A 45 -4.73 2.06 14.59
CA CYS A 45 -4.21 1.14 13.58
C CYS A 45 -2.76 1.48 13.21
N TYR A 46 -2.45 2.76 13.04
CA TYR A 46 -1.08 3.22 12.81
C TYR A 46 -0.16 2.88 13.99
N ALA A 47 -0.57 3.22 15.21
CA ALA A 47 0.21 2.94 16.42
C ALA A 47 0.44 1.44 16.63
N GLU A 48 -0.58 0.60 16.41
CA GLU A 48 -0.47 -0.85 16.54
C GLU A 48 0.41 -1.46 15.44
N ALA A 49 0.36 -0.93 14.22
CA ALA A 49 1.29 -1.34 13.16
C ALA A 49 2.75 -1.13 13.59
N LEU A 50 3.06 0.00 14.21
CA LEU A 50 4.41 0.28 14.72
C LEU A 50 4.75 -0.59 15.95
N ASN A 51 3.80 -0.83 16.84
CA ASN A 51 3.99 -1.71 17.99
C ASN A 51 4.23 -3.17 17.58
N THR A 52 3.76 -3.58 16.41
CA THR A 52 4.00 -4.92 15.86
C THR A 52 5.50 -5.23 15.77
N LEU A 53 6.36 -4.22 15.57
CA LEU A 53 7.81 -4.39 15.55
C LEU A 53 8.41 -4.86 16.89
N LYS A 54 7.69 -4.63 18.01
CA LYS A 54 8.12 -4.91 19.39
C LYS A 54 7.65 -6.27 19.91
N ILE A 55 6.77 -6.96 19.19
CA ILE A 55 6.24 -8.29 19.55
C ILE A 55 7.40 -9.29 19.42
N ASN A 56 7.74 -10.04 20.47
CA ASN A 56 8.90 -10.95 20.38
C ASN A 56 8.53 -12.35 19.88
N GLU A 57 7.23 -12.64 19.85
CA GLU A 57 6.63 -13.92 19.49
C GLU A 57 6.65 -14.19 17.98
N LEU A 58 6.78 -13.14 17.16
CA LEU A 58 6.84 -13.21 15.70
C LEU A 58 8.28 -13.04 15.21
N SER A 59 8.61 -13.61 14.05
CA SER A 59 9.91 -13.35 13.44
C SER A 59 10.03 -11.88 13.03
N LYS A 60 11.26 -11.37 12.89
CA LYS A 60 11.49 -9.99 12.44
C LYS A 60 10.79 -9.69 11.11
N ASP A 61 10.86 -10.65 10.18
CA ASP A 61 10.31 -10.51 8.83
C ASP A 61 8.77 -10.48 8.90
N ASP A 62 8.15 -11.32 9.73
CA ASP A 62 6.69 -11.32 9.93
C ASP A 62 6.21 -10.00 10.55
N ARG A 63 6.91 -9.49 11.56
CA ARG A 63 6.55 -8.19 12.17
C ARG A 63 6.65 -7.04 11.20
N THR A 64 7.70 -7.06 10.38
CA THR A 64 7.92 -6.05 9.35
C THR A 64 6.83 -6.14 8.28
N HIS A 65 6.49 -7.35 7.84
CA HIS A 65 5.42 -7.58 6.87
C HIS A 65 4.06 -7.09 7.38
N SER A 66 3.68 -7.47 8.60
CA SER A 66 2.44 -7.05 9.24
C SER A 66 2.30 -5.53 9.32
N MET A 67 3.36 -4.83 9.75
CA MET A 67 3.41 -3.37 9.76
C MET A 67 3.21 -2.81 8.35
N LEU A 68 3.93 -3.35 7.35
CA LEU A 68 3.86 -2.85 5.97
C LEU A 68 2.48 -3.02 5.36
N LEU A 69 1.73 -4.09 5.67
CA LEU A 69 0.37 -4.28 5.17
C LEU A 69 -0.55 -3.15 5.63
N VAL A 70 -0.47 -2.75 6.90
CA VAL A 70 -1.26 -1.64 7.44
C VAL A 70 -0.86 -0.32 6.81
N LEU A 71 0.44 -0.06 6.67
CA LEU A 71 0.93 1.15 6.01
C LEU A 71 0.53 1.21 4.53
N ASN A 72 0.60 0.08 3.82
CA ASN A 72 0.21 -0.05 2.41
C ASN A 72 -1.26 0.31 2.23
N GLU A 73 -2.13 -0.22 3.09
CA GLU A 73 -3.56 0.07 3.05
C GLU A 73 -3.88 1.52 3.44
N LEU A 74 -3.23 2.05 4.48
CA LEU A 74 -3.42 3.42 4.93
C LEU A 74 -3.06 4.43 3.82
N VAL A 75 -1.92 4.22 3.16
CA VAL A 75 -1.49 5.07 2.03
C VAL A 75 -2.40 4.87 0.82
N ARG A 76 -2.92 3.65 0.58
CA ARG A 76 -3.87 3.36 -0.50
C ARG A 76 -5.16 4.17 -0.36
N ILE A 77 -5.75 4.22 0.83
CA ILE A 77 -7.00 4.96 1.08
C ILE A 77 -6.78 6.48 1.21
N ALA A 78 -5.55 6.92 1.45
CA ALA A 78 -5.18 8.33 1.57
C ALA A 78 -5.06 9.05 0.20
N ASP A 79 -4.89 8.31 -0.89
CA ASP A 79 -4.79 8.86 -2.25
C ASP A 79 -5.61 8.06 -3.26
N ALA A 80 -6.88 8.43 -3.41
CA ALA A 80 -7.76 7.78 -4.36
C ALA A 80 -7.38 8.08 -5.82
N THR A 81 -6.67 9.17 -6.06
CA THR A 81 -6.29 9.57 -7.42
C THR A 81 -5.20 8.67 -7.95
N PHE A 82 -4.17 8.42 -7.15
CA PHE A 82 -3.12 7.49 -7.51
C PHE A 82 -3.62 6.05 -7.59
N GLU A 83 -4.53 5.65 -6.69
CA GLU A 83 -5.10 4.30 -6.72
C GLU A 83 -5.96 4.06 -7.98
N ARG A 84 -6.66 5.08 -8.51
CA ARG A 84 -7.33 4.98 -9.82
C ARG A 84 -6.35 4.75 -10.97
N ILE A 85 -5.25 5.52 -10.99
CA ILE A 85 -4.16 5.33 -11.97
C ILE A 85 -3.60 3.91 -11.90
N ARG A 86 -3.52 3.33 -10.69
CA ARG A 86 -3.09 1.95 -10.48
C ARG A 86 -4.05 0.94 -11.07
N LEU A 87 -5.34 1.07 -10.80
CA LEU A 87 -6.36 0.18 -11.34
C LEU A 87 -6.39 0.21 -12.87
N GLU A 88 -6.31 1.39 -13.46
CA GLU A 88 -6.21 1.57 -14.93
C GLU A 88 -4.97 0.89 -15.51
N ALA A 89 -3.80 1.02 -14.84
CA ALA A 89 -2.56 0.39 -15.30
C ALA A 89 -2.60 -1.15 -15.25
N LEU A 90 -3.51 -1.72 -14.46
CA LEU A 90 -3.71 -3.16 -14.31
C LEU A 90 -4.89 -3.70 -15.11
N ASP A 91 -5.59 -2.84 -15.85
CA ASP A 91 -6.85 -3.17 -16.54
C ASP A 91 -7.90 -3.76 -15.58
N ILE A 92 -7.93 -3.23 -14.35
CA ILE A 92 -8.87 -3.66 -13.32
C ILE A 92 -10.06 -2.71 -13.32
N HIS A 93 -11.21 -3.20 -13.76
CA HIS A 93 -12.46 -2.46 -13.72
C HIS A 93 -13.15 -2.61 -12.36
N GLN A 94 -13.63 -1.49 -11.80
CA GLN A 94 -14.45 -1.50 -10.60
C GLN A 94 -15.78 -2.20 -10.89
N THR A 95 -16.17 -3.12 -10.01
CA THR A 95 -17.46 -3.80 -10.10
C THR A 95 -18.30 -3.37 -8.90
N GLU A 96 -19.30 -2.51 -9.13
CA GLU A 96 -20.33 -2.25 -8.13
C GLU A 96 -21.22 -3.49 -8.02
N THR A 97 -21.07 -4.23 -6.93
CA THR A 97 -22.07 -5.22 -6.55
C THR A 97 -22.94 -4.58 -5.47
N SER A 98 -24.27 -4.66 -5.60
CA SER A 98 -25.19 -4.41 -4.49
C SER A 98 -25.06 -5.56 -3.52
N ILE A 99 -24.83 -5.30 -2.23
CA ILE A 99 -24.42 -6.33 -1.27
C ILE A 99 -25.44 -6.37 -0.16
N ALA A 100 -26.01 -7.56 0.03
CA ALA A 100 -27.00 -7.82 1.06
C ALA A 100 -26.37 -8.15 2.43
N THR A 101 -25.12 -8.67 2.48
CA THR A 101 -24.52 -9.15 3.74
C THR A 101 -23.04 -8.76 3.97
N PRO A 102 -22.62 -8.49 5.23
CA PRO A 102 -21.24 -8.13 5.58
C PRO A 102 -20.18 -9.22 5.34
N ILE A 103 -20.53 -10.50 5.41
CA ILE A 103 -19.57 -11.61 5.24
C ILE A 103 -19.22 -11.80 3.76
N GLU A 104 -20.21 -11.67 2.87
CA GLU A 104 -19.98 -11.61 1.43
C GLU A 104 -19.15 -10.39 1.05
N TRP A 105 -19.20 -9.33 1.88
CA TRP A 105 -18.35 -8.16 1.69
C TRP A 105 -16.87 -8.48 1.82
N LEU A 106 -16.50 -9.22 2.86
CA LEU A 106 -15.11 -9.52 3.22
C LEU A 106 -14.45 -10.55 2.30
N THR A 107 -15.23 -11.47 1.75
CA THR A 107 -14.74 -12.69 1.10
C THR A 107 -14.66 -12.58 -0.42
N GLN A 108 -15.38 -11.65 -1.04
CA GLN A 108 -15.33 -11.48 -2.49
C GLN A 108 -14.04 -10.76 -2.94
N PRO A 109 -13.41 -11.19 -4.05
CA PRO A 109 -12.35 -10.43 -4.71
C PRO A 109 -12.98 -9.16 -5.30
N ARG A 110 -12.98 -8.09 -4.52
CA ARG A 110 -13.58 -6.82 -4.90
C ARG A 110 -12.55 -5.79 -5.22
N VAL A 111 -12.88 -5.02 -6.24
CA VAL A 111 -12.29 -3.71 -6.50
C VAL A 111 -13.31 -2.72 -5.96
N ALA A 112 -13.23 -2.42 -4.66
CA ALA A 112 -14.10 -1.42 -4.06
C ALA A 112 -13.95 -0.07 -4.80
N ASN A 113 -15.03 0.71 -4.89
CA ASN A 113 -14.97 2.08 -5.40
C ASN A 113 -13.82 2.80 -4.70
N THR A 114 -12.88 3.34 -5.49
CA THR A 114 -11.73 4.04 -4.96
C THR A 114 -12.19 5.30 -4.25
N VAL A 115 -12.24 5.24 -2.93
CA VAL A 115 -12.70 6.32 -2.07
C VAL A 115 -11.52 6.85 -1.27
N GLU A 116 -11.38 8.18 -1.26
CA GLU A 116 -10.35 8.86 -0.48
C GLU A 116 -10.84 9.09 0.95
N SER A 117 -9.97 8.86 1.93
CA SER A 117 -10.18 9.28 3.32
C SER A 117 -9.32 10.50 3.59
N SER A 118 -9.96 11.67 3.79
CA SER A 118 -9.28 12.91 4.17
C SER A 118 -8.56 12.76 5.51
N THR A 119 -9.13 12.00 6.45
CA THR A 119 -8.53 11.68 7.74
C THR A 119 -7.27 10.83 7.56
N ALA A 120 -7.32 9.77 6.74
CA ALA A 120 -6.14 8.97 6.44
C ALA A 120 -5.08 9.81 5.71
N ARG A 121 -5.50 10.69 4.79
CA ARG A 121 -4.61 11.63 4.09
C ARG A 121 -3.91 12.58 5.06
N ALA A 122 -4.63 13.15 6.03
CA ALA A 122 -4.04 13.98 7.07
C ALA A 122 -3.06 13.20 7.95
N LEU A 123 -3.42 11.98 8.37
CA LEU A 123 -2.56 11.12 9.18
C LEU A 123 -1.27 10.71 8.44
N VAL A 124 -1.38 10.31 7.17
CA VAL A 124 -0.22 10.00 6.33
C VAL A 124 0.62 11.25 6.11
N ALA A 125 0.02 12.41 5.84
CA ALA A 125 0.77 13.67 5.67
C ALA A 125 1.55 14.06 6.93
N ALA A 126 0.96 13.86 8.11
CA ALA A 126 1.60 14.18 9.39
C ALA A 126 2.76 13.24 9.74
N ASN A 127 2.68 11.98 9.33
CA ASN A 127 3.65 10.93 9.66
C ASN A 127 4.50 10.47 8.46
N PHE A 128 4.47 11.22 7.35
CA PHE A 128 4.99 10.76 6.06
C PHE A 128 6.47 10.36 6.11
N SER A 129 7.28 11.15 6.81
CA SER A 129 8.72 10.90 6.98
C SER A 129 8.99 9.58 7.73
N GLU A 130 8.21 9.31 8.80
CA GLU A 130 8.33 8.08 9.58
C GLU A 130 7.91 6.86 8.74
N ILE A 131 6.78 6.95 8.03
CA ILE A 131 6.30 5.91 7.10
C ILE A 131 7.37 5.58 6.06
N CYS A 132 7.95 6.60 5.43
CA CYS A 132 9.04 6.44 4.46
C CYS A 132 10.28 5.80 5.09
N GLY A 133 10.62 6.18 6.32
CA GLY A 133 11.71 5.60 7.11
C GLY A 133 11.53 4.10 7.33
N HIS A 134 10.33 3.68 7.74
CA HIS A 134 9.99 2.26 7.93
C HIS A 134 10.04 1.46 6.63
N ALA A 135 9.46 1.98 5.54
CA ALA A 135 9.48 1.32 4.25
C ALA A 135 10.92 1.17 3.69
N LYS A 136 11.73 2.23 3.84
CA LYS A 136 13.16 2.21 3.50
C LYS A 136 13.92 1.19 4.34
N ALA A 137 13.71 1.17 5.66
CA ALA A 137 14.38 0.22 6.54
C ALA A 137 14.02 -1.24 6.20
N ALA A 138 12.76 -1.51 5.89
CA ALA A 138 12.30 -2.85 5.48
C ALA A 138 13.03 -3.35 4.22
N ALA A 139 13.22 -2.48 3.22
CA ALA A 139 13.91 -2.83 1.97
C ALA A 139 15.35 -3.34 2.17
N PHE A 140 16.06 -2.84 3.20
CA PHE A 140 17.43 -3.28 3.50
C PHE A 140 17.50 -4.40 4.54
N SER A 141 16.53 -4.43 5.46
CA SER A 141 16.62 -5.25 6.67
C SER A 141 16.00 -6.64 6.51
N CYS A 142 15.18 -6.86 5.47
CA CYS A 142 14.41 -8.09 5.23
C CYS A 142 14.74 -8.74 3.87
N GLY A 143 16.00 -8.70 3.43
CA GLY A 143 16.44 -9.01 2.05
C GLY A 143 16.17 -10.43 1.49
N ARG A 144 15.50 -11.31 2.23
CA ARG A 144 15.08 -12.66 1.79
C ARG A 144 13.57 -12.89 1.92
N SER A 145 12.83 -11.96 2.52
CA SER A 145 11.40 -12.12 2.77
C SER A 145 10.61 -11.70 1.53
N VAL A 146 10.08 -12.69 0.82
CA VAL A 146 9.25 -12.46 -0.37
C VAL A 146 8.00 -11.61 -0.04
N PRO A 147 7.23 -11.87 1.03
CA PRO A 147 6.03 -11.09 1.36
C PRO A 147 6.33 -9.61 1.66
N VAL A 148 7.44 -9.35 2.37
CA VAL A 148 7.89 -7.97 2.63
C VAL A 148 8.18 -7.24 1.32
N HIS A 149 8.92 -7.88 0.42
CA HIS A 149 9.30 -7.25 -0.84
C HIS A 149 8.13 -7.06 -1.80
N GLN A 150 7.19 -8.00 -1.84
CA GLN A 150 5.94 -7.84 -2.60
C GLN A 150 5.15 -6.64 -2.10
N THR A 151 4.98 -6.51 -0.78
CA THR A 151 4.28 -5.36 -0.19
C THR A 151 5.00 -4.04 -0.50
N LEU A 152 6.34 -4.02 -0.47
CA LEU A 152 7.13 -2.84 -0.83
C LEU A 152 6.97 -2.44 -2.30
N LEU A 153 6.84 -3.40 -3.23
CA LEU A 153 6.58 -3.11 -4.64
C LEU A 153 5.21 -2.46 -4.87
N GLU A 154 4.27 -2.61 -3.95
CA GLU A 154 3.00 -1.90 -3.99
C GLU A 154 3.02 -0.56 -3.25
N LEU A 155 3.67 -0.51 -2.08
CA LEU A 155 3.72 0.67 -1.22
C LEU A 155 4.59 1.78 -1.83
N PHE A 156 5.75 1.43 -2.39
CA PHE A 156 6.70 2.43 -2.87
C PHE A 156 6.17 3.34 -4.00
N PRO A 157 5.46 2.84 -5.03
CA PRO A 157 4.84 3.70 -6.02
C PRO A 157 3.83 4.66 -5.40
N ARG A 158 3.06 4.20 -4.41
CA ARG A 158 2.09 5.04 -3.70
C ARG A 158 2.77 6.17 -2.94
N LEU A 159 3.85 5.88 -2.20
CA LEU A 159 4.64 6.89 -1.51
C LEU A 159 5.26 7.90 -2.49
N SER A 160 5.73 7.43 -3.65
CA SER A 160 6.36 8.31 -4.65
C SER A 160 5.41 9.32 -5.30
N ALA A 161 4.09 9.14 -5.14
CA ALA A 161 3.07 10.06 -5.64
C ALA A 161 2.85 11.29 -4.75
N TRP A 162 3.41 11.29 -3.54
CA TRP A 162 3.27 12.39 -2.59
C TRP A 162 4.31 13.47 -2.85
N ASP A 163 3.90 14.73 -2.77
CA ASP A 163 4.80 15.89 -2.94
C ASP A 163 5.94 15.93 -1.90
N GLN A 164 5.73 15.30 -0.73
CA GLN A 164 6.72 15.20 0.34
C GLN A 164 7.79 14.12 0.07
N CYS A 165 7.64 13.31 -0.98
CA CYS A 165 8.57 12.23 -1.30
C CYS A 165 9.92 12.77 -1.78
N GLU A 166 10.96 12.54 -0.98
CA GLU A 166 12.30 12.99 -1.34
C GLU A 166 12.87 12.23 -2.55
N PRO A 167 13.61 12.91 -3.45
CA PRO A 167 14.35 12.25 -4.54
C PRO A 167 15.33 11.16 -4.07
N SER A 168 15.86 11.30 -2.86
CA SER A 168 16.76 10.33 -2.23
C SER A 168 16.08 8.98 -2.01
N LEU A 169 14.81 9.01 -1.60
CA LEU A 169 13.97 7.83 -1.37
C LEU A 169 13.57 7.19 -2.69
N CYS A 170 13.21 8.00 -3.69
CA CYS A 170 12.92 7.50 -5.04
C CYS A 170 14.06 6.66 -5.63
N LYS A 171 15.32 7.08 -5.40
CA LYS A 171 16.50 6.28 -5.78
C LYS A 171 16.55 4.93 -5.05
N VAL A 172 16.20 4.89 -3.76
CA VAL A 172 16.15 3.64 -3.00
C VAL A 172 15.07 2.71 -3.55
N MET A 173 13.86 3.24 -3.82
CA MET A 173 12.75 2.47 -4.39
C MET A 173 13.14 1.86 -5.74
N PHE A 174 13.82 2.66 -6.57
CA PHE A 174 14.31 2.24 -7.88
C PHE A 174 15.38 1.15 -7.78
N GLU A 175 16.38 1.31 -6.90
CA GLU A 175 17.39 0.27 -6.65
C GLU A 175 16.78 -0.99 -6.05
N HIS A 176 15.76 -0.85 -5.20
CA HIS A 176 15.02 -1.98 -4.64
C HIS A 176 14.38 -2.82 -5.75
N ALA A 177 13.59 -2.19 -6.63
CA ALA A 177 12.98 -2.86 -7.78
C ALA A 177 14.01 -3.49 -8.72
N LYS A 178 15.16 -2.84 -8.93
CA LYS A 178 16.29 -3.40 -9.70
C LYS A 178 16.89 -4.65 -9.08
N ASN A 179 16.88 -4.78 -7.76
CA ASN A 179 17.49 -5.91 -7.06
C ASN A 179 16.55 -7.11 -6.93
N MET A 180 15.24 -6.91 -7.13
CA MET A 180 14.22 -7.97 -7.17
C MET A 180 14.26 -8.85 -8.43
N LYS A 181 15.31 -8.73 -9.28
CA LYS A 181 15.51 -9.36 -10.60
C LYS A 181 15.55 -10.90 -10.69
N ARG A 182 15.08 -11.63 -9.69
CA ARG A 182 14.94 -13.08 -9.82
C ARG A 182 13.64 -13.33 -10.58
N THR A 183 13.75 -13.56 -11.89
CA THR A 183 12.67 -13.70 -12.88
C THR A 183 11.83 -12.43 -13.12
N PRO A 184 11.29 -12.22 -14.35
CA PRO A 184 10.43 -11.08 -14.66
C PRO A 184 9.09 -11.21 -13.93
N GLU A 185 9.07 -10.85 -12.65
CA GLU A 185 7.85 -10.83 -11.86
C GLU A 185 6.96 -9.67 -12.33
N PRO A 186 5.68 -9.92 -12.67
CA PRO A 186 4.73 -8.88 -13.08
C PRO A 186 4.68 -7.68 -12.12
N ALA A 187 4.85 -7.92 -10.82
CA ALA A 187 4.89 -6.90 -9.78
C ALA A 187 5.97 -5.82 -10.02
N VAL A 188 7.13 -6.18 -10.57
CA VAL A 188 8.21 -5.23 -10.89
C VAL A 188 7.82 -4.33 -12.06
N PHE A 189 7.14 -4.86 -13.08
CA PHE A 189 6.67 -4.07 -14.22
C PHE A 189 5.55 -3.11 -13.83
N ILE A 190 4.64 -3.58 -12.98
CA ILE A 190 3.58 -2.77 -12.39
C ILE A 190 4.21 -1.66 -11.55
N PHE A 191 5.12 -1.99 -10.63
CA PHE A 191 5.88 -1.01 -9.85
C PHE A 191 6.48 0.07 -10.76
N LEU A 192 7.21 -0.32 -11.81
CA LEU A 192 7.87 0.64 -12.70
C LEU A 192 6.86 1.53 -13.42
N THR A 193 5.78 0.95 -13.92
CA THR A 193 4.71 1.71 -14.60
C THR A 193 4.14 2.78 -13.68
N LEU A 194 3.81 2.41 -12.45
CA LEU A 194 3.22 3.29 -11.46
C LEU A 194 4.22 4.34 -10.95
N PHE A 195 5.46 3.92 -10.68
CA PHE A 195 6.53 4.79 -10.21
C PHE A 195 6.87 5.87 -11.26
N VAL A 196 6.88 5.53 -12.55
CA VAL A 196 7.08 6.51 -13.62
C VAL A 196 5.90 7.49 -13.72
N LYS A 197 4.67 7.01 -13.53
CA LYS A 197 3.48 7.88 -13.52
C LYS A 197 3.48 8.83 -12.32
N ALA A 198 3.93 8.36 -11.15
CA ALA A 198 4.06 9.15 -9.93
C ALA A 198 5.18 10.20 -10.04
N TYR A 199 6.36 9.77 -10.47
CA TYR A 199 7.57 10.56 -10.35
C TYR A 199 7.94 11.24 -11.67
N LYS A 200 7.48 12.49 -11.84
CA LYS A 200 7.63 13.26 -13.09
C LYS A 200 9.05 13.80 -13.32
N THR A 201 9.46 13.76 -14.59
CA THR A 201 10.62 14.40 -15.25
C THR A 201 12.04 14.00 -14.82
N THR A 202 12.32 13.67 -13.56
CA THR A 202 13.72 13.52 -13.09
C THR A 202 14.36 12.17 -13.45
N VAL A 203 13.57 11.11 -13.69
CA VAL A 203 14.07 9.71 -13.85
C VAL A 203 14.17 9.32 -15.32
N MET A 204 13.95 10.23 -16.27
CA MET A 204 13.97 9.86 -17.70
C MET A 204 15.29 9.17 -18.10
N ASN A 205 16.42 9.57 -17.48
CA ASN A 205 17.73 8.96 -17.72
C ASN A 205 17.95 7.64 -16.98
N GLU A 206 17.41 7.49 -15.77
CA GLU A 206 17.50 6.27 -14.97
C GLU A 206 16.53 5.20 -15.52
N ILE A 207 15.31 5.57 -15.88
CA ILE A 207 14.33 4.74 -16.60
C ILE A 207 14.91 4.21 -17.90
N LYS A 208 15.67 5.00 -18.67
CA LYS A 208 16.34 4.50 -19.90
C LYS A 208 17.26 3.31 -19.61
N GLN A 209 17.97 3.30 -18.48
CA GLN A 209 18.80 2.16 -18.08
C GLN A 209 17.95 0.92 -17.74
N LEU A 210 16.77 1.14 -17.16
CA LEU A 210 15.81 0.07 -16.86
C LEU A 210 15.05 -0.41 -18.09
N LEU A 211 14.69 0.45 -19.04
CA LEU A 211 14.08 0.05 -20.31
C LEU A 211 14.99 -0.95 -21.03
N GLY A 212 16.31 -0.71 -21.04
CA GLY A 212 17.29 -1.68 -21.55
C GLY A 212 17.29 -3.03 -20.83
N LEU A 213 16.85 -3.09 -19.57
CA LEU A 213 16.65 -4.33 -18.82
C LEU A 213 15.28 -4.96 -19.11
N LEU A 214 14.21 -4.15 -19.18
CA LEU A 214 12.85 -4.57 -19.52
C LEU A 214 12.76 -5.19 -20.92
N PHE A 215 13.49 -4.63 -21.89
CA PHE A 215 13.61 -5.19 -23.24
C PHE A 215 14.42 -6.50 -23.28
N LYS A 216 15.38 -6.68 -22.36
CA LYS A 216 16.15 -7.93 -22.23
C LYS A 216 15.34 -9.05 -21.58
N THR A 217 14.31 -8.73 -20.79
CA THR A 217 13.46 -9.71 -20.11
C THR A 217 12.33 -10.28 -20.98
N GLY A 218 12.30 -9.99 -22.28
CA GLY A 218 11.48 -10.75 -23.23
C GLY A 218 10.00 -10.37 -23.31
N LEU A 219 9.61 -9.13 -22.98
CA LEU A 219 8.26 -8.61 -23.27
C LEU A 219 8.04 -8.26 -24.76
N THR A 220 8.83 -8.82 -25.67
CA THR A 220 8.49 -8.88 -27.10
C THR A 220 7.96 -10.27 -27.39
N LYS A 221 6.71 -10.51 -26.99
CA LYS A 221 5.76 -11.42 -27.64
C LYS A 221 4.36 -11.18 -27.08
#